data_AF-A0A3Q0JA77-F1
#
_entry.id   AF-A0A3Q0JA77-F1
#
_cell.length_a   1.000
_cell.length_b   1.000
_cell.length_c   1.000
_cell.angle_alpha   90.00
_cell.angle_beta   90.00
_cell.angle_gamma   90.00
#
_symmetry.space_group_name_H-M   'P 1'
#
loop_
_entity.id
_entity.type
_entity.pdbx_description
1 polymer ?
#
loop_
_entity_poly.entity_id
_entity_poly.type
_entity_poly.pdbx_seq_one_letter_code
_entity_poly.pdbx_strand_id
1 'polypeptide(L)'
;MVNIEKLATEAKKPDLKEIAELEETAKPLTLNFKTKAPITISTVESQRGTQLKELYETLRRRDLSIEERIDFLLHIDRMLKNHRKELELTDRLLCLIHKEIDYLSHSIAQDKIETLRQRIELHFLKYIRSRDINPNMNKILDRRYPPDCGPNLLQCDHCFKVKHINKFQTESFSDTVLPTCKSCFDKE
;
A
#
# COMPACT_ATOMS: atom_id res chain seq x y z
N MET A 1 1.55 -38.77 -4.52
CA MET A 1 1.03 -38.08 -3.32
C MET A 1 1.59 -36.66 -3.35
N VAL A 2 0.77 -35.69 -3.74
CA VAL A 2 1.19 -34.29 -3.89
C VAL A 2 1.42 -33.74 -2.49
N ASN A 3 2.62 -33.23 -2.24
CA ASN A 3 3.04 -32.78 -0.91
C ASN A 3 2.48 -31.37 -0.65
N ILE A 4 1.31 -31.31 -0.01
CA ILE A 4 0.48 -30.12 0.22
C ILE A 4 1.25 -29.02 0.99
N GLU A 5 2.28 -29.40 1.76
CA GLU A 5 3.10 -28.48 2.56
C GLU A 5 4.04 -27.58 1.73
N LYS A 6 4.31 -27.91 0.47
CA LYS A 6 5.21 -27.11 -0.40
C LYS A 6 4.53 -25.94 -1.11
N LEU A 7 3.20 -25.86 -1.14
CA LEU A 7 2.47 -24.75 -1.77
C LEU A 7 2.25 -23.55 -0.82
N ALA A 8 2.63 -23.66 0.46
CA ALA A 8 2.47 -22.60 1.45
C ALA A 8 3.67 -21.63 1.53
N THR A 9 4.76 -21.86 0.80
CA THR A 9 6.04 -21.14 1.00
C THR A 9 6.45 -20.16 -0.10
N GLU A 10 5.62 -19.94 -1.13
CA GLU A 10 5.91 -18.96 -2.20
C GLU A 10 4.91 -17.80 -2.27
N ALA A 11 4.00 -17.68 -1.30
CA ALA A 11 3.37 -16.39 -1.04
C ALA A 11 4.48 -15.48 -0.48
N LYS A 12 5.01 -14.55 -1.30
CA LYS A 12 5.89 -13.47 -0.85
C LYS A 12 5.35 -12.94 0.47
N LYS A 13 6.02 -13.30 1.58
CA LYS A 13 5.65 -12.78 2.89
C LYS A 13 5.63 -11.25 2.73
N PRO A 14 4.61 -10.59 3.30
CA PRO A 14 4.64 -9.14 3.33
C PRO A 14 5.94 -8.76 4.02
N ASP A 15 6.63 -7.73 3.56
CA ASP A 15 7.75 -7.21 4.34
C ASP A 15 7.15 -6.93 5.73
N LEU A 16 7.57 -7.66 6.78
CA LEU A 16 6.96 -7.56 8.12
C LEU A 16 6.81 -6.10 8.58
N LYS A 17 7.70 -5.25 8.06
CA LYS A 17 7.73 -3.80 8.22
C LYS A 17 6.45 -3.11 7.73
N GLU A 18 5.90 -3.51 6.58
CA GLU A 18 4.72 -2.86 5.99
C GLU A 18 3.47 -3.08 6.84
N ILE A 19 3.28 -4.30 7.32
CA ILE A 19 2.19 -4.61 8.25
C ILE A 19 2.41 -3.92 9.59
N ALA A 20 3.64 -3.88 10.09
CA ALA A 20 3.96 -3.20 11.34
C ALA A 20 3.66 -1.68 11.27
N GLU A 21 3.88 -1.06 10.11
CA GLU A 21 3.52 0.35 9.89
C GLU A 21 2.02 0.58 9.91
N LEU A 22 1.25 -0.29 9.24
CA LEU A 22 -0.22 -0.20 9.26
C LEU A 22 -0.76 -0.43 10.66
N GLU A 23 -0.20 -1.39 11.40
CA GLU A 23 -0.51 -1.63 12.81
C GLU A 23 -0.24 -0.39 13.67
N GLU A 24 0.86 0.32 13.41
CA GLU A 24 1.17 1.55 14.12
C GLU A 24 0.15 2.67 13.82
N THR A 25 -0.37 2.74 12.59
CA THR A 25 -1.43 3.73 12.26
C THR A 25 -2.79 3.42 12.86
N ALA A 26 -3.06 2.15 13.16
CA ALA A 26 -4.30 1.68 13.76
C ALA A 26 -4.33 1.84 15.29
N LYS A 27 -3.20 2.14 15.94
CA LYS A 27 -3.11 2.24 17.40
C LYS A 27 -3.98 3.39 17.94
N PRO A 28 -4.73 3.15 19.03
CA PRO A 28 -5.46 4.20 19.71
C PRO A 28 -4.49 5.19 20.36
N LEU A 29 -4.93 6.44 20.52
CA LEU A 29 -4.14 7.47 21.18
C LEU A 29 -4.12 7.21 22.70
N THR A 30 -2.93 7.04 23.27
CA THR A 30 -2.76 6.91 24.72
C THR A 30 -2.38 8.25 25.34
N LEU A 31 -3.22 8.77 26.22
CA LEU A 31 -2.95 9.98 27.00
C LEU A 31 -2.42 9.58 28.37
N ASN A 32 -1.16 9.93 28.63
CA ASN A 32 -0.49 9.66 29.89
C ASN A 32 -0.64 10.88 30.82
N PHE A 33 -1.09 10.64 32.05
CA PHE A 33 -1.21 11.67 33.08
C PHE A 33 -0.22 11.38 34.20
N LYS A 34 0.44 12.42 34.74
CA LYS A 34 1.50 12.26 35.76
C LYS A 34 1.04 11.52 37.03
N THR A 35 -0.25 11.54 37.32
CA THR A 35 -0.84 11.05 38.58
C THR A 35 -2.06 10.15 38.39
N LYS A 36 -2.41 9.78 37.15
CA LYS A 36 -3.58 8.94 36.85
C LYS A 36 -3.24 7.86 35.82
N ALA A 37 -4.03 6.80 35.81
CA ALA A 37 -3.92 5.73 34.83
C ALA A 37 -4.05 6.29 33.40
N PRO A 38 -3.31 5.72 32.42
CA PRO A 38 -3.38 6.16 31.04
C PRO A 38 -4.76 5.91 30.45
N ILE A 39 -5.26 6.88 29.66
CA ILE A 39 -6.54 6.76 28.95
C ILE A 39 -6.27 6.51 27.48
N THR A 40 -6.85 5.45 26.91
CA THR A 40 -6.78 5.14 25.48
C THR A 40 -8.03 5.63 24.76
N ILE A 41 -7.84 6.42 23.71
CA ILE A 41 -8.92 7.00 22.91
C ILE A 41 -8.77 6.55 21.46
N SER A 42 -9.79 5.89 20.92
CA SER A 42 -9.87 5.58 19.49
C SER A 42 -10.35 6.83 18.75
N THR A 43 -9.44 7.54 18.10
CA THR A 43 -9.79 8.69 17.27
C THR A 43 -10.31 8.23 15.90
N VAL A 44 -10.91 9.15 15.14
CA VAL A 44 -11.40 8.88 13.78
C VAL A 44 -10.25 8.40 12.87
N GLU A 45 -9.05 8.96 13.05
CA GLU A 45 -7.85 8.59 12.30
C GLU A 45 -7.35 7.18 12.67
N SER A 46 -7.36 6.83 13.95
CA SER A 46 -7.00 5.47 14.39
C SER A 46 -7.99 4.43 13.86
N GLN A 47 -9.30 4.73 13.92
CA GLN A 47 -10.33 3.86 13.34
C GLN A 47 -10.17 3.70 11.83
N ARG A 48 -9.86 4.78 11.12
CA ARG A 48 -9.56 4.74 9.69
C ARG A 48 -8.33 3.89 9.39
N GLY A 49 -7.28 4.00 10.20
CA GLY A 49 -6.10 3.14 10.12
C GLY A 49 -6.45 1.65 10.25
N THR A 50 -7.31 1.29 11.20
CA THR A 50 -7.82 -0.09 11.38
C THR A 50 -8.57 -0.56 10.14
N GLN A 51 -9.50 0.24 9.61
CA GLN A 51 -10.27 -0.13 8.42
C GLN A 51 -9.37 -0.37 7.20
N LEU A 52 -8.40 0.52 6.95
CA LEU A 52 -7.47 0.39 5.83
C LEU A 52 -6.57 -0.85 5.98
N LYS A 53 -6.15 -1.17 7.20
CA LYS A 53 -5.41 -2.40 7.51
C LYS A 53 -6.26 -3.64 7.21
N GLU A 54 -7.49 -3.71 7.69
CA GLU A 54 -8.40 -4.85 7.47
C GLU A 54 -8.67 -5.07 5.97
N LEU A 55 -8.85 -3.98 5.21
CA LEU A 55 -8.96 -4.04 3.75
C LEU A 55 -7.69 -4.61 3.12
N TYR A 56 -6.51 -4.16 3.53
CA TYR A 56 -5.25 -4.69 3.00
C TYR A 56 -5.04 -6.16 3.34
N GLU A 57 -5.34 -6.59 4.56
CA GLU A 57 -5.25 -7.99 4.97
C GLU A 57 -6.22 -8.87 4.18
N THR A 58 -7.46 -8.42 3.98
CA THR A 58 -8.46 -9.13 3.17
C THR A 58 -8.05 -9.18 1.69
N LEU A 59 -7.44 -8.11 1.17
CA LEU A 59 -6.93 -8.08 -0.20
C LEU A 59 -5.84 -9.14 -0.44
N ARG A 60 -5.05 -9.47 0.58
CA ARG A 60 -3.97 -10.46 0.51
C ARG A 60 -4.42 -11.90 0.71
N ARG A 61 -5.63 -12.12 1.22
CA ARG A 61 -6.19 -13.45 1.38
C ARG A 61 -6.30 -14.18 0.04
N ARG A 62 -5.91 -15.45 0.03
CA ARG A 62 -5.98 -16.35 -1.13
C ARG A 62 -7.03 -17.45 -0.96
N ASP A 63 -7.64 -17.50 0.22
CA ASP A 63 -8.66 -18.47 0.65
C ASP A 63 -10.09 -17.98 0.37
N LEU A 64 -10.26 -16.87 -0.34
CA LEU A 64 -11.57 -16.36 -0.76
C LEU A 64 -12.10 -17.14 -1.97
N SER A 65 -13.41 -17.44 -1.97
CA SER A 65 -14.09 -17.89 -3.18
C SER A 65 -14.05 -16.80 -4.26
N ILE A 66 -14.30 -17.20 -5.52
CA ILE A 66 -14.30 -16.27 -6.65
C ILE A 66 -15.35 -15.16 -6.44
N GLU A 67 -16.55 -15.53 -5.98
CA GLU A 67 -17.65 -14.60 -5.72
C GLU A 67 -17.28 -13.61 -4.60
N GLU A 68 -16.82 -14.10 -3.44
CA GLU A 68 -16.37 -13.24 -2.33
C GLU A 68 -15.24 -12.30 -2.75
N ARG A 69 -14.33 -12.78 -3.60
CA ARG A 69 -13.23 -11.96 -4.12
C ARG A 69 -13.74 -10.86 -5.03
N ILE A 70 -14.65 -11.17 -5.95
CA ILE A 70 -15.26 -10.17 -6.84
C ILE A 70 -16.03 -9.13 -6.02
N ASP A 71 -16.85 -9.55 -5.05
CA ASP A 71 -17.60 -8.64 -4.18
C ASP A 71 -16.69 -7.72 -3.38
N PHE A 72 -15.59 -8.26 -2.85
CA PHE A 72 -14.58 -7.49 -2.16
C PHE A 72 -13.89 -6.46 -3.08
N LEU A 73 -13.53 -6.86 -4.31
CA LEU A 73 -12.95 -5.96 -5.30
C LEU A 73 -13.92 -4.84 -5.72
N LEU A 74 -15.21 -5.15 -5.85
CA LEU A 74 -16.27 -4.17 -6.11
C LEU A 74 -16.52 -3.24 -4.92
N HIS A 75 -16.29 -3.70 -3.68
CA HIS A 75 -16.28 -2.84 -2.51
C HIS A 75 -15.14 -1.83 -2.57
N ILE A 76 -13.91 -2.28 -2.88
CA ILE A 76 -12.76 -1.39 -3.06
C ILE A 76 -12.99 -0.39 -4.21
N ASP A 77 -13.52 -0.83 -5.36
CA ASP A 77 -13.84 0.06 -6.49
C ASP A 77 -14.73 1.23 -6.06
N ARG A 78 -15.82 0.95 -5.34
CA ARG A 78 -16.73 1.97 -4.81
C ARG A 78 -16.03 2.91 -3.83
N MET A 79 -15.21 2.37 -2.94
CA MET A 79 -14.44 3.16 -1.97
C MET A 79 -13.47 4.12 -2.68
N LEU A 80 -12.76 3.64 -3.69
CA LEU A 80 -11.80 4.43 -4.48
C LEU A 80 -12.49 5.54 -5.27
N LYS A 81 -13.66 5.25 -5.87
CA LYS A 81 -14.47 6.26 -6.57
C LYS A 81 -14.96 7.38 -5.66
N ASN A 82 -15.26 7.08 -4.40
CA ASN A 82 -15.73 8.07 -3.42
C ASN A 82 -14.61 8.98 -2.91
N HIS A 83 -13.35 8.54 -2.94
CA HIS A 83 -12.19 9.26 -2.40
C HIS A 83 -11.27 9.83 -3.49
N ARG A 84 -11.84 10.14 -4.66
CA ARG A 84 -11.13 10.51 -5.91
C ARG A 84 -10.45 11.90 -5.86
N LYS A 85 -9.48 12.09 -4.95
CA LYS A 85 -8.58 13.26 -4.91
C LYS A 85 -7.22 12.99 -5.58
N GLU A 86 -6.77 11.73 -5.65
CA GLU A 86 -5.50 11.34 -6.30
C GLU A 86 -5.79 10.61 -7.62
N LEU A 87 -5.95 11.36 -8.70
CA LEU A 87 -6.46 10.86 -9.98
C LEU A 87 -5.60 9.71 -10.55
N GLU A 88 -4.28 9.88 -10.61
CA GLU A 88 -3.39 8.95 -11.31
C GLU A 88 -3.19 7.60 -10.59
N LEU A 89 -2.98 7.64 -9.27
CA LEU A 89 -2.81 6.43 -8.46
C LEU A 89 -4.11 5.62 -8.38
N THR A 90 -5.24 6.31 -8.24
CA THR A 90 -6.56 5.69 -8.14
C THR A 90 -6.97 5.05 -9.46
N ASP A 91 -6.78 5.74 -10.60
CA ASP A 91 -7.17 5.22 -11.91
C ASP A 91 -6.35 3.97 -12.29
N ARG A 92 -5.05 3.93 -11.96
CA ARG A 92 -4.21 2.74 -12.19
C ARG A 92 -4.68 1.56 -11.35
N LEU A 93 -5.03 1.79 -10.09
CA LEU A 93 -5.52 0.75 -9.19
C LEU A 93 -6.89 0.22 -9.65
N LEU A 94 -7.81 1.10 -10.05
CA LEU A 94 -9.12 0.74 -10.62
C LEU A 94 -8.98 -0.12 -11.87
N CYS A 95 -8.06 0.24 -12.78
CA CYS A 95 -7.78 -0.55 -13.98
C CYS A 95 -7.31 -1.98 -13.64
N LEU A 96 -6.44 -2.12 -12.64
CA LEU A 96 -5.97 -3.44 -12.19
C LEU A 96 -7.11 -4.25 -11.55
N ILE A 97 -7.95 -3.62 -10.74
CA ILE A 97 -9.10 -4.25 -10.08
C ILE A 97 -10.11 -4.77 -11.10
N HIS A 98 -10.53 -3.95 -12.06
CA HIS A 98 -11.46 -4.38 -13.12
C HIS A 98 -10.89 -5.55 -13.92
N LYS A 99 -9.59 -5.50 -14.21
CA LYS A 99 -8.92 -6.61 -14.92
C LYS A 99 -8.91 -7.90 -14.10
N GLU A 100 -8.79 -7.84 -12.77
CA GLU A 100 -8.89 -9.05 -11.92
C GLU A 100 -10.32 -9.60 -11.94
N ILE A 101 -11.32 -8.73 -11.85
CA ILE A 101 -12.74 -9.12 -11.94
C ILE A 101 -13.02 -9.80 -13.28
N ASP A 102 -12.56 -9.22 -14.39
CA ASP A 102 -12.71 -9.82 -15.72
C ASP A 102 -12.04 -11.20 -15.78
N TYR A 103 -10.84 -11.34 -15.23
CA TYR A 103 -10.11 -12.61 -15.25
C TYR A 103 -10.79 -13.70 -14.42
N LEU A 104 -11.35 -13.32 -13.28
CA LEU A 104 -12.13 -14.20 -12.41
C LEU A 104 -13.45 -14.62 -13.06
N SER A 105 -14.10 -13.69 -13.78
CA SER A 105 -15.37 -13.95 -14.46
C SER A 105 -15.23 -14.86 -15.68
N HIS A 106 -14.06 -14.84 -16.34
CA HIS A 106 -13.78 -15.60 -17.55
C HIS A 106 -12.87 -16.83 -17.34
N SER A 107 -12.63 -17.25 -16.09
CA SER A 107 -11.85 -18.46 -15.76
C SER A 107 -10.44 -18.50 -16.39
N ILE A 108 -9.75 -17.36 -16.41
CA ILE A 108 -8.41 -17.26 -17.00
C ILE A 108 -7.36 -17.96 -16.12
N ALA A 109 -6.28 -18.47 -16.73
CA ALA A 109 -5.20 -19.20 -16.06
C ALA A 109 -4.67 -18.52 -14.78
N GLN A 110 -4.52 -19.30 -13.70
CA GLN A 110 -4.20 -18.82 -12.35
C GLN A 110 -2.87 -18.04 -12.26
N ASP A 111 -1.85 -18.42 -13.03
CA ASP A 111 -0.53 -17.76 -13.01
C ASP A 111 -0.58 -16.27 -13.38
N LYS A 112 -1.45 -15.92 -14.33
CA LYS A 112 -1.65 -14.53 -14.76
C LYS A 112 -2.40 -13.71 -13.70
N ILE A 113 -3.29 -14.36 -12.95
CA ILE A 113 -4.08 -13.74 -11.89
C ILE A 113 -3.20 -13.44 -10.67
N GLU A 114 -2.28 -14.34 -10.30
CA GLU A 114 -1.42 -14.13 -9.12
C GLU A 114 -0.49 -12.92 -9.31
N THR A 115 0.10 -12.77 -10.50
CA THR A 115 0.91 -11.58 -10.82
C THR A 115 0.08 -10.30 -10.76
N LEU A 116 -1.19 -10.36 -11.20
CA LEU A 116 -2.11 -9.23 -11.14
C LEU A 116 -2.48 -8.87 -9.69
N ARG A 117 -2.75 -9.88 -8.85
CA ARG A 117 -3.02 -9.70 -7.41
C ARG A 117 -1.86 -9.03 -6.69
N GLN A 118 -0.62 -9.48 -6.93
CA GLN A 118 0.57 -8.85 -6.35
C GLN A 118 0.69 -7.38 -6.76
N ARG A 119 0.34 -7.04 -8.01
CA ARG A 119 0.33 -5.66 -8.48
C ARG A 119 -0.76 -4.84 -7.78
N ILE A 120 -1.96 -5.39 -7.61
CA ILE A 120 -3.06 -4.72 -6.90
C ILE A 120 -2.68 -4.48 -5.45
N GLU A 121 -2.13 -5.48 -4.76
CA GLU A 121 -1.64 -5.35 -3.38
C GLU A 121 -0.62 -4.23 -3.24
N LEU A 122 0.37 -4.19 -4.14
CA LEU A 122 1.39 -3.15 -4.13
C LEU A 122 0.75 -1.77 -4.34
N HIS A 123 -0.12 -1.60 -5.34
CA HIS A 123 -0.75 -0.30 -5.63
C HIS A 123 -1.69 0.14 -4.52
N PHE A 124 -2.46 -0.79 -3.93
CA PHE A 124 -3.32 -0.50 -2.79
C PHE A 124 -2.49 -0.08 -1.57
N LEU A 125 -1.34 -0.73 -1.34
CA LEU A 125 -0.42 -0.34 -0.28
C LEU A 125 0.13 1.08 -0.47
N LYS A 126 0.41 1.50 -1.72
CA LYS A 126 0.79 2.89 -2.03
C LYS A 126 -0.34 3.85 -1.64
N TYR A 127 -1.55 3.53 -2.07
CA TYR A 127 -2.74 4.32 -1.82
C TYR A 127 -2.99 4.54 -0.32
N ILE A 128 -2.97 3.47 0.49
CA ILE A 128 -3.20 3.59 1.95
C ILE A 128 -2.02 4.21 2.72
N ARG A 129 -0.84 4.32 2.09
CA ARG A 129 0.31 5.05 2.65
C ARG A 129 0.30 6.54 2.32
N SER A 130 -0.58 6.99 1.41
CA SER A 130 -0.71 8.41 1.11
C SER A 130 -1.19 9.19 2.33
N ARG A 131 -0.64 10.40 2.52
CA ARG A 131 -0.93 11.29 3.64
C ARG A 131 -2.39 11.74 3.65
N ASP A 132 -2.98 11.92 2.47
CA ASP A 132 -4.38 12.33 2.32
C ASP A 132 -5.36 11.20 2.67
N ILE A 133 -4.95 9.95 2.42
CA ILE A 133 -5.77 8.77 2.67
C ILE A 133 -5.61 8.27 4.10
N ASN A 134 -4.38 8.27 4.65
CA ASN A 134 -4.09 7.85 6.02
C ASN A 134 -3.31 8.95 6.76
N PRO A 135 -4.01 9.87 7.45
CA PRO A 135 -3.37 10.96 8.17
C PRO A 135 -2.37 10.50 9.25
N ASN A 136 -2.60 9.32 9.86
CA ASN A 136 -1.68 8.76 10.86
C ASN A 136 -0.35 8.27 10.25
N MET A 137 -0.31 8.05 8.93
CA MET A 137 0.92 7.72 8.22
C MET A 137 1.93 8.87 8.24
N ASN A 138 1.48 10.13 8.38
CA ASN A 138 2.36 11.29 8.55
C ASN A 138 3.37 11.08 9.67
N LYS A 139 2.93 10.63 10.85
CA LYS A 139 3.81 10.43 12.01
C LYS A 139 4.93 9.41 11.73
N ILE A 140 4.64 8.41 10.91
CA ILE A 140 5.60 7.36 10.55
C ILE A 140 6.54 7.86 9.44
N LEU A 141 6.01 8.55 8.45
CA LEU A 141 6.79 9.16 7.37
C LEU A 141 7.71 10.25 7.89
N ASP A 142 7.24 11.11 8.77
CA ASP A 142 8.01 12.21 9.37
C ASP A 142 9.12 11.69 10.30
N ARG A 143 8.91 10.55 10.98
CA ARG A 143 10.00 9.87 11.73
C ARG A 143 11.06 9.27 10.82
N ARG A 144 10.66 8.75 9.65
CA ARG A 144 11.59 8.17 8.67
C ARG A 144 12.32 9.22 7.86
N TYR A 145 11.63 10.31 7.57
CA TYR A 145 12.05 11.42 6.74
C TYR A 145 11.80 12.71 7.53
N PRO A 146 12.57 12.94 8.61
CA PRO A 146 12.45 14.18 9.37
C PRO A 146 12.56 15.37 8.41
N PRO A 147 11.82 16.47 8.63
CA PRO A 147 11.88 17.65 7.78
C PRO A 147 13.30 18.24 7.68
N ASP A 148 14.19 17.88 8.62
CA ASP A 148 15.61 18.22 8.63
C ASP A 148 16.48 17.33 7.72
N CYS A 149 15.88 16.35 7.04
CA CYS A 149 16.48 15.67 5.91
C CYS A 149 16.71 16.72 4.83
N GLY A 150 17.95 17.20 4.71
CA GLY A 150 18.32 18.29 3.81
C GLY A 150 17.75 18.13 2.38
N PRO A 151 17.75 19.20 1.58
CA PRO A 151 16.95 19.40 0.35
C PRO A 151 17.16 18.36 -0.78
N ASN A 152 18.03 17.38 -0.55
CA ASN A 152 18.52 16.40 -1.49
C ASN A 152 17.96 15.00 -1.24
N LEU A 153 16.85 14.81 -0.52
CA LEU A 153 16.21 13.49 -0.37
C LEU A 153 14.88 13.45 -1.15
N LEU A 154 14.69 12.40 -1.95
CA LEU A 154 13.49 12.17 -2.76
C LEU A 154 12.97 10.73 -2.56
N GLN A 155 11.66 10.54 -2.60
CA GLN A 155 11.02 9.22 -2.57
C GLN A 155 10.85 8.68 -3.99
N CYS A 156 11.16 7.41 -4.21
CA CYS A 156 10.94 6.76 -5.49
C CYS A 156 9.52 6.20 -5.66
N ASP A 157 8.87 6.52 -6.77
CA ASP A 157 7.50 6.07 -7.10
C ASP A 157 7.37 4.57 -7.39
N HIS A 158 8.48 3.91 -7.70
CA HIS A 158 8.50 2.49 -8.01
C HIS A 158 8.81 1.62 -6.78
N CYS A 159 9.82 1.98 -5.98
CA CYS A 159 10.26 1.16 -4.83
C CYS A 159 9.99 1.76 -3.45
N PHE A 160 9.44 2.97 -3.34
CA PHE A 160 9.06 3.62 -2.07
C PHE A 160 10.20 3.91 -1.10
N LYS A 161 11.44 3.69 -1.53
CA LYS A 161 12.62 4.01 -0.75
C LYS A 161 12.96 5.47 -0.98
N VAL A 162 13.09 6.25 0.10
CA VAL A 162 13.74 7.55 0.02
C VAL A 162 15.22 7.36 -0.17
N LYS A 163 15.74 8.11 -1.12
CA LYS A 163 17.16 8.10 -1.48
C LYS A 163 17.60 9.53 -1.71
N HIS A 164 18.91 9.72 -1.68
CA HIS A 164 19.49 10.99 -2.07
C HIS A 164 19.19 11.31 -3.54
N ILE A 165 19.00 12.58 -3.90
CA ILE A 165 18.70 13.11 -5.25
C ILE A 165 19.64 12.54 -6.31
N ASN A 166 20.92 12.36 -5.97
CA ASN A 166 21.94 11.71 -6.80
C ASN A 166 21.62 10.26 -7.23
N LYS A 167 20.69 9.58 -6.56
CA LYS A 167 20.20 8.22 -6.88
C LYS A 167 19.03 8.24 -7.87
N PHE A 168 18.58 9.41 -8.28
CA PHE A 168 17.56 9.62 -9.31
C PHE A 168 18.21 10.12 -10.60
N GLN A 169 17.55 9.89 -11.72
CA GLN A 169 17.96 10.45 -13.01
C GLN A 169 17.41 11.87 -13.13
N THR A 170 18.20 12.76 -13.71
CA THR A 170 17.76 14.08 -14.15
C THR A 170 17.41 14.00 -15.63
N GLU A 171 16.40 14.72 -16.07
CA GLU A 171 16.13 14.84 -17.51
C GLU A 171 17.32 15.49 -18.23
N SER A 172 17.64 15.02 -19.43
CA SER A 172 18.81 15.51 -20.18
C SER A 172 18.72 16.99 -20.59
N PHE A 173 17.53 17.59 -20.50
CA PHE A 173 17.22 18.95 -20.96
C PHE A 173 16.60 19.83 -19.86
N SER A 174 16.37 19.30 -18.66
CA SER A 174 15.83 20.05 -17.54
C SER A 174 16.49 19.55 -16.24
N ASP A 175 16.75 20.45 -15.28
CA ASP A 175 17.23 20.05 -13.94
C ASP A 175 16.13 19.34 -13.11
N THR A 176 15.04 18.93 -13.76
CA THR A 176 13.96 18.18 -13.13
C THR A 176 14.42 16.75 -12.85
N VAL A 177 14.29 16.35 -11.59
CA VAL A 177 14.62 15.00 -11.14
C VAL A 177 13.43 14.09 -11.39
N LEU A 178 13.66 13.01 -12.12
CA LEU A 178 12.64 12.00 -12.35
C LEU A 178 12.23 11.35 -11.01
N PRO A 179 10.94 11.03 -10.81
CA PRO A 179 10.46 10.44 -9.57
C PRO A 179 10.83 8.96 -9.42
N THR A 180 11.45 8.36 -10.44
CA THR A 180 11.95 6.98 -10.42
C THR A 180 13.45 6.94 -10.18
N CYS A 181 13.89 6.17 -9.18
CA CYS A 181 15.31 6.03 -8.90
C CYS A 181 16.02 5.16 -9.95
N LYS A 182 17.33 5.37 -10.15
CA LYS A 182 18.15 4.65 -11.14
C LYS A 182 17.97 3.12 -11.07
N SER A 183 18.00 2.56 -9.87
CA SER A 183 17.83 1.10 -9.65
C SER A 183 16.47 0.51 -10.03
N CYS A 184 15.45 1.37 -10.17
CA CYS A 184 14.11 0.97 -10.62
C CYS A 184 13.90 1.27 -12.10
N PHE A 185 14.54 2.33 -12.60
CA PHE A 185 14.55 2.66 -14.02
C PHE A 185 15.22 1.55 -14.83
N ASP A 186 16.35 1.01 -14.37
CA ASP A 186 17.08 -0.08 -15.05
C ASP A 186 16.34 -1.44 -15.04
N LYS A 187 15.11 -1.51 -14.51
CA LYS A 187 14.29 -2.73 -14.37
C LYS A 187 12.98 -2.71 -15.15
N GLU A 188 12.68 -1.62 -15.85
CA GLU A 188 11.62 -1.58 -16.86
C GLU A 188 12.12 -2.17 -18.19
#